data_AF-A0A2W4NV48-F1
#
_entry.id   AF-A0A2W4NV48-F1
#
_cell.length_a   1.000
_cell.length_b   1.000
_cell.length_c   1.000
_cell.angle_alpha   90.00
_cell.angle_beta   90.00
_cell.angle_gamma   90.00
#
_symmetry.space_group_name_H-M   'P 1'
#
loop_
_entity.id
_entity.type
_entity.pdbx_description
1 polymer ?
#
loop_
_entity_poly.entity_id
_entity_poly.type
_entity_poly.pdbx_seq_one_letter_code
_entity_poly.pdbx_strand_id
1 'polypeptide(L)'
;MQGWASRYWDCCKPHCGWANNVPSRDPMNSCSQSDDVLSNDDVGSACDGGGAFMCHSLAPWAVSNNISFGYIATSAHQDICGRCFQIQFTGSGHHNPGDPGSQSLNGKTMLVQAINVGNDVDHTQFDLLIPGGGVGKFNACSQQWGTSDLGQQYGGFLASCKQQNPDHNAAKNCVLNRCRAVFESKGFTELMDGCRWFVEWFNAADNPNFVYKEIECPEELIQRSGMRR
;
A
#
# COMPACT_ATOMS: atom_id res chain seq x y z
N MET A 1 0.34 4.07 -20.44
CA MET A 1 -0.94 4.69 -20.01
C MET A 1 -0.65 5.74 -18.96
N GLN A 2 -1.55 6.69 -18.72
CA GLN A 2 -1.44 7.65 -17.61
C GLN A 2 -2.29 7.18 -16.43
N GLY A 3 -1.84 7.45 -15.22
CA GLY A 3 -2.56 7.15 -13.99
C GLY A 3 -2.07 8.00 -12.83
N TRP A 4 -2.65 7.77 -11.66
CA TRP A 4 -2.26 8.46 -10.44
C TRP A 4 -2.35 7.53 -9.24
N ALA A 5 -1.55 7.80 -8.21
CA ALA A 5 -1.50 6.97 -7.02
C ALA A 5 -2.38 7.56 -5.92
N SER A 6 -3.11 6.72 -5.19
CA SER A 6 -3.49 7.01 -3.81
C SER A 6 -2.67 6.14 -2.87
N ARG A 7 -3.05 6.08 -1.59
CA ARG A 7 -2.39 5.25 -0.58
C ARG A 7 -3.42 4.69 0.40
N TYR A 8 -3.22 3.45 0.82
CA TYR A 8 -4.04 2.80 1.83
C TYR A 8 -3.29 1.71 2.59
N TRP A 9 -3.82 1.35 3.76
CA TRP A 9 -3.57 0.08 4.43
C TRP A 9 -4.71 -0.14 5.43
N ASP A 10 -5.60 -1.09 5.12
CA ASP A 10 -6.82 -1.36 5.90
C ASP A 10 -6.73 -2.64 6.76
N CYS A 11 -5.64 -3.40 6.58
CA CYS A 11 -5.36 -4.70 7.19
C CYS A 11 -6.34 -5.81 6.79
N CYS A 12 -7.25 -5.57 5.85
CA CYS A 12 -8.18 -6.57 5.38
C CYS A 12 -7.44 -7.68 4.63
N LYS A 13 -8.03 -8.88 4.57
CA LYS A 13 -7.59 -9.88 3.61
C LYS A 13 -7.76 -9.32 2.19
N PRO A 14 -6.69 -9.34 1.35
CA PRO A 14 -6.75 -8.79 0.01
C PRO A 14 -7.69 -9.59 -0.90
N HIS A 15 -8.31 -8.93 -1.87
CA HIS A 15 -9.22 -9.57 -2.84
C HIS A 15 -8.59 -10.77 -3.56
N CYS A 16 -7.31 -10.69 -3.91
CA CYS A 16 -6.61 -11.77 -4.58
C CYS A 16 -6.18 -12.91 -3.64
N GLY A 17 -6.44 -12.80 -2.34
CA GLY A 17 -6.26 -13.87 -1.35
C GLY A 17 -7.41 -14.89 -1.32
N TRP A 18 -8.35 -14.80 -2.27
CA TRP A 18 -9.45 -15.75 -2.40
C TRP A 18 -9.28 -16.59 -3.66
N ALA A 19 -9.31 -17.92 -3.52
CA ALA A 19 -9.12 -18.83 -4.65
C ALA A 19 -10.13 -18.59 -5.79
N ASN A 20 -11.37 -18.19 -5.49
CA ASN A 20 -12.39 -17.88 -6.50
C ASN A 20 -12.09 -16.62 -7.33
N ASN A 21 -11.20 -15.74 -6.85
CA ASN A 21 -10.87 -14.47 -7.51
C ASN A 21 -9.62 -14.58 -8.39
N VAL A 22 -8.97 -15.75 -8.41
CA VAL A 22 -7.74 -15.98 -9.16
C VAL A 22 -7.98 -17.11 -10.16
N PRO A 23 -7.71 -16.91 -11.48
CA PRO A 23 -7.98 -17.92 -12.49
C PRO A 23 -7.30 -19.28 -12.24
N SER A 24 -6.09 -19.29 -11.67
CA SER A 24 -5.33 -20.51 -11.33
C SER A 24 -5.89 -21.27 -10.12
N ARG A 25 -6.78 -20.64 -9.33
CA ARG A 25 -7.18 -21.09 -7.98
C ARG A 25 -6.04 -21.16 -6.97
N ASP A 26 -4.91 -20.52 -7.27
CA ASP A 26 -3.74 -20.40 -6.39
C ASP A 26 -3.65 -18.93 -5.91
N PRO A 27 -4.32 -18.57 -4.79
CA PRO A 27 -4.39 -17.20 -4.32
C PRO A 27 -3.09 -16.77 -3.63
N MET A 28 -2.96 -15.46 -3.40
CA MET A 28 -1.87 -14.96 -2.57
C MET A 28 -2.09 -15.34 -1.10
N ASN A 29 -0.99 -15.38 -0.35
CA ASN A 29 -1.02 -15.62 1.08
C ASN A 29 -1.79 -14.52 1.82
N SER A 30 -2.45 -14.92 2.91
CA SER A 30 -2.96 -14.01 3.95
C SER A 30 -2.35 -14.40 5.29
N CYS A 31 -2.38 -13.48 6.27
CA CYS A 31 -1.72 -13.69 7.55
C CYS A 31 -2.70 -13.62 8.73
N SER A 32 -2.31 -14.23 9.85
CA SER A 32 -3.02 -14.12 11.12
C SER A 32 -2.90 -12.70 11.69
N GLN A 33 -3.58 -12.44 12.81
CA GLN A 33 -3.42 -11.17 13.54
C GLN A 33 -1.96 -10.92 13.96
N SER A 34 -1.20 -11.98 14.22
CA SER A 34 0.21 -11.96 14.62
C SER A 34 1.17 -12.05 13.44
N ASP A 35 0.66 -11.91 12.21
CA ASP A 35 1.44 -11.92 10.97
C ASP A 35 2.04 -13.28 10.58
N ASP A 36 1.47 -14.37 11.09
CA ASP A 36 1.81 -15.72 10.63
C ASP A 36 1.05 -16.05 9.35
N VAL A 37 1.75 -16.51 8.31
CA VAL A 37 1.12 -16.95 7.05
C VAL A 37 0.10 -18.06 7.32
N LEU A 38 -1.12 -17.86 6.85
CA LEU A 38 -2.21 -18.83 6.96
C LEU A 38 -2.11 -19.85 5.82
N SER A 39 -2.13 -21.14 6.17
CA SER A 39 -2.18 -22.24 5.20
C SER A 39 -3.57 -22.51 4.62
N ASN A 40 -4.61 -21.88 5.17
CA ASN A 40 -5.99 -22.06 4.75
C ASN A 40 -6.52 -20.77 4.11
N ASP A 41 -6.66 -20.79 2.80
CA ASP A 41 -7.13 -19.64 2.02
C ASP A 41 -8.63 -19.37 2.18
N ASP A 42 -9.39 -20.23 2.85
CA ASP A 42 -10.82 -20.02 3.14
C ASP A 42 -11.06 -19.25 4.46
N VAL A 43 -10.01 -18.91 5.21
CA VAL A 43 -10.16 -18.08 6.41
C VAL A 43 -10.75 -16.72 6.02
N GLY A 44 -11.84 -16.36 6.69
CA GLY A 44 -12.57 -15.11 6.48
C GLY A 44 -11.71 -13.87 6.70
N SER A 45 -11.97 -12.80 5.95
CA SER A 45 -11.33 -11.50 6.15
C SER A 45 -11.65 -10.94 7.53
N ALA A 46 -10.65 -10.38 8.22
CA ALA A 46 -10.85 -9.67 9.48
C ALA A 46 -11.81 -8.48 9.36
N CYS A 47 -11.91 -7.88 8.17
CA CYS A 47 -12.87 -6.81 7.90
C CYS A 47 -14.34 -7.30 7.83
N ASP A 48 -14.54 -8.61 7.73
CA ASP A 48 -15.85 -9.28 7.78
C ASP A 48 -15.99 -10.19 9.02
N GLY A 49 -15.18 -9.95 10.06
CA GLY A 49 -15.21 -10.70 11.32
C GLY A 49 -14.45 -12.04 11.32
N GLY A 50 -13.67 -12.33 10.27
CA GLY A 50 -12.80 -13.49 10.20
C GLY A 50 -11.41 -13.27 10.81
N GLY A 51 -10.48 -14.18 10.53
CA GLY A 51 -9.12 -14.21 11.14
C GLY A 51 -7.97 -13.90 10.18
N ALA A 52 -8.26 -13.59 8.92
CA ALA A 52 -7.24 -13.33 7.89
C ALA A 52 -7.04 -11.82 7.67
N PHE A 53 -5.78 -11.41 7.67
CA PHE A 53 -5.30 -10.05 7.53
C PHE A 53 -4.33 -9.94 6.35
N MET A 54 -4.06 -8.71 5.95
CA MET A 54 -2.92 -8.36 5.10
C MET A 54 -1.60 -8.74 5.81
N CYS A 55 -0.71 -9.48 5.13
CA CYS A 55 0.62 -9.76 5.65
C CYS A 55 1.48 -8.48 5.68
N HIS A 56 2.28 -8.28 6.73
CA HIS A 56 3.13 -7.10 6.85
C HIS A 56 4.27 -7.09 5.83
N SER A 57 4.70 -8.27 5.36
CA SER A 57 5.74 -8.45 4.34
C SER A 57 5.40 -7.79 3.00
N LEU A 58 4.11 -7.48 2.79
CA LEU A 58 3.61 -6.70 1.64
C LEU A 58 3.87 -5.20 1.77
N ALA A 59 4.54 -4.74 2.83
CA ALA A 59 5.03 -3.38 2.92
C ALA A 59 5.99 -3.03 1.76
N PRO A 60 5.89 -1.82 1.19
CA PRO A 60 6.71 -1.39 0.06
C PRO A 60 8.16 -1.18 0.48
N TRP A 61 9.10 -1.36 -0.46
CA TRP A 61 10.53 -1.21 -0.18
C TRP A 61 11.29 -0.61 -1.36
N ALA A 62 12.39 0.08 -1.06
CA ALA A 62 13.32 0.58 -2.06
C ALA A 62 14.45 -0.42 -2.28
N VAL A 63 14.85 -0.62 -3.55
CA VAL A 63 16.07 -1.38 -3.89
C VAL A 63 17.20 -0.46 -4.35
N SER A 64 16.87 0.77 -4.73
CA SER A 64 17.84 1.84 -4.99
C SER A 64 17.17 3.20 -4.80
N ASN A 65 17.92 4.28 -4.99
CA ASN A 65 17.37 5.64 -4.96
C ASN A 65 16.30 5.89 -6.05
N ASN A 66 16.28 5.10 -7.13
CA ASN A 66 15.38 5.32 -8.28
C ASN A 66 14.39 4.18 -8.52
N ILE A 67 14.52 3.05 -7.81
CA ILE A 67 13.67 1.87 -8.01
C ILE A 67 13.14 1.40 -6.65
N SER A 68 11.82 1.22 -6.58
CA SER A 68 11.13 0.56 -5.48
C SER A 68 10.19 -0.53 -5.97
N PHE A 69 9.71 -1.33 -5.02
CA PHE A 69 8.71 -2.35 -5.21
C PHE A 69 7.55 -2.16 -4.23
N GLY A 70 6.38 -2.67 -4.58
CA GLY A 70 5.25 -2.73 -3.66
C GLY A 70 4.01 -3.33 -4.31
N TYR A 71 2.87 -3.06 -3.70
CA TYR A 71 1.60 -3.68 -4.10
C TYR A 71 0.51 -2.64 -4.22
N ILE A 72 -0.51 -2.95 -5.01
CA ILE A 72 -1.61 -2.02 -5.30
C ILE A 72 -2.98 -2.68 -5.20
N ALA A 73 -3.97 -1.85 -4.87
CA ALA A 73 -5.36 -2.05 -5.28
C ALA A 73 -5.62 -1.32 -6.61
N THR A 74 -6.47 -1.88 -7.47
CA THR A 74 -6.96 -1.23 -8.70
C THR A 74 -8.49 -1.19 -8.73
N SER A 75 -9.09 -0.57 -9.76
CA SER A 75 -10.55 -0.63 -9.95
C SER A 75 -11.07 -2.08 -10.09
N ALA A 76 -12.24 -2.37 -9.52
CA ALA A 76 -12.87 -3.70 -9.45
C ALA A 76 -13.42 -4.28 -10.77
N HIS A 77 -13.14 -3.62 -11.90
CA HIS A 77 -13.70 -4.00 -13.21
C HIS A 77 -12.76 -4.83 -14.08
N GLN A 78 -11.63 -5.28 -13.55
CA GLN A 78 -10.60 -5.98 -14.32
C GLN A 78 -10.11 -7.24 -13.59
N ASP A 79 -9.89 -8.32 -14.34
CA ASP A 79 -9.12 -9.47 -13.89
C ASP A 79 -7.65 -9.04 -13.71
N ILE A 80 -7.35 -8.53 -12.52
CA ILE A 80 -6.08 -7.88 -12.21
C ILE A 80 -5.16 -8.75 -11.33
N CYS A 81 -5.71 -9.75 -10.66
CA CYS A 81 -4.97 -10.50 -9.64
C CYS A 81 -3.67 -11.08 -10.21
N GLY A 82 -2.57 -10.69 -9.58
CA GLY A 82 -1.22 -11.15 -9.91
C GLY A 82 -0.59 -10.46 -11.11
N ARG A 83 -1.24 -9.50 -11.76
CA ARG A 83 -0.61 -8.69 -12.81
C ARG A 83 0.38 -7.71 -12.21
N CYS A 84 1.47 -7.45 -12.93
CA CYS A 84 2.49 -6.50 -12.53
C CYS A 84 2.59 -5.32 -13.48
N PHE A 85 2.93 -4.16 -12.92
CA PHE A 85 3.07 -2.92 -13.65
C PHE A 85 4.38 -2.23 -13.28
N GLN A 86 5.03 -1.67 -14.28
CA GLN A 86 6.05 -0.65 -14.06
C GLN A 86 5.34 0.71 -14.07
N ILE A 87 5.45 1.46 -12.97
CA ILE A 87 5.03 2.86 -12.90
C ILE A 87 6.26 3.77 -12.88
N GLN A 88 6.21 4.89 -13.61
CA GLN A 88 7.21 5.94 -13.57
C GLN A 88 6.52 7.26 -13.22
N PHE A 89 6.92 7.87 -12.10
CA PHE A 89 6.30 9.10 -11.61
C PHE A 89 6.68 10.30 -12.49
N THR A 90 5.72 11.20 -12.71
CA THR A 90 5.89 12.35 -13.62
C THR A 90 6.40 13.61 -12.92
N GLY A 91 6.52 13.59 -11.58
CA GLY A 91 6.87 14.77 -10.80
C GLY A 91 5.69 15.69 -10.47
N SER A 92 4.48 15.40 -10.95
CA SER A 92 3.29 16.21 -10.66
C SER A 92 2.36 15.47 -9.69
N GLY A 93 1.85 16.14 -8.67
CA GLY A 93 0.72 15.63 -7.90
C GLY A 93 -0.59 15.70 -8.68
N HIS A 94 -1.53 14.81 -8.37
CA HIS A 94 -2.84 14.71 -9.02
C HIS A 94 -3.77 15.86 -8.61
N HIS A 95 -3.88 16.14 -7.31
CA HIS A 95 -4.68 17.25 -6.79
C HIS A 95 -3.88 18.55 -6.62
N ASN A 96 -2.56 18.44 -6.50
CA ASN A 96 -1.65 19.57 -6.39
C ASN A 96 -0.42 19.31 -7.26
N PRO A 97 -0.34 19.91 -8.46
CA PRO A 97 0.82 19.73 -9.34
C PRO A 97 2.16 20.16 -8.72
N GLY A 98 2.12 21.06 -7.74
CA GLY A 98 3.30 21.57 -7.02
C GLY A 98 3.63 20.83 -5.71
N ASP A 99 3.01 19.67 -5.43
CA ASP A 99 3.31 18.89 -4.21
C ASP A 99 4.80 18.52 -4.14
N PRO A 100 5.57 18.97 -3.12
CA PRO A 100 7.01 18.76 -3.05
C PRO A 100 7.42 17.28 -3.01
N GLY A 101 6.60 16.44 -2.39
CA GLY A 101 6.80 14.99 -2.39
C GLY A 101 6.70 14.44 -3.80
N SER A 102 5.62 14.75 -4.51
CA SER A 102 5.41 14.33 -5.91
C SER A 102 6.52 14.82 -6.84
N GLN A 103 6.96 16.07 -6.70
CA GLN A 103 8.08 16.64 -7.48
C GLN A 103 9.37 15.84 -7.31
N SER A 104 9.68 15.41 -6.09
CA SER A 104 10.88 14.62 -5.81
C SER A 104 10.88 13.21 -6.41
N LEU A 105 9.71 12.72 -6.84
CA LEU A 105 9.59 11.41 -7.48
C LEU A 105 9.83 11.44 -8.98
N ASN A 106 9.99 12.61 -9.61
CA ASN A 106 10.11 12.72 -11.06
C ASN A 106 11.15 11.73 -11.65
N GLY A 107 10.70 10.86 -12.54
CA GLY A 107 11.53 9.85 -13.20
C GLY A 107 11.84 8.59 -12.36
N LYS A 108 11.55 8.59 -11.05
CA LYS A 108 11.64 7.37 -10.25
C LYS A 108 10.64 6.33 -10.72
N THR A 109 11.03 5.08 -10.60
CA THR A 109 10.26 3.92 -11.04
C THR A 109 9.87 3.07 -9.86
N MET A 110 8.66 2.53 -9.87
CA MET A 110 8.21 1.52 -8.93
C MET A 110 7.62 0.34 -9.70
N LEU A 111 7.95 -0.88 -9.28
CA LEU A 111 7.37 -2.10 -9.82
C LEU A 111 6.33 -2.61 -8.84
N VAL A 112 5.09 -2.79 -9.30
CA VAL A 112 3.97 -3.11 -8.44
C VAL A 112 3.22 -4.34 -8.91
N GLN A 113 2.74 -5.15 -7.97
CA GLN A 113 1.81 -6.24 -8.23
C GLN A 113 0.41 -5.87 -7.74
N ALA A 114 -0.59 -6.11 -8.58
CA ALA A 114 -1.98 -5.92 -8.20
C ALA A 114 -2.50 -7.12 -7.39
N ILE A 115 -2.90 -6.84 -6.16
CA ILE A 115 -3.30 -7.83 -5.16
C ILE A 115 -4.71 -7.60 -4.61
N ASN A 116 -5.29 -6.43 -4.90
CA ASN A 116 -6.57 -6.06 -4.36
C ASN A 116 -7.38 -5.24 -5.37
N VAL A 117 -8.68 -5.09 -5.13
CA VAL A 117 -9.53 -4.20 -5.89
C VAL A 117 -10.35 -3.30 -4.98
N GLY A 118 -10.65 -2.09 -5.44
CA GLY A 118 -11.57 -1.15 -4.80
C GLY A 118 -12.68 -0.73 -5.75
N ASN A 119 -13.92 -0.65 -5.24
CA ASN A 119 -15.07 -0.13 -5.99
C ASN A 119 -15.06 1.41 -6.07
N ASP A 120 -14.28 2.04 -5.19
CA ASP A 120 -14.07 3.48 -5.07
C ASP A 120 -12.78 3.96 -5.77
N VAL A 121 -12.07 3.03 -6.42
CA VAL A 121 -10.83 3.32 -7.15
C VAL A 121 -11.17 3.65 -8.60
N ASP A 122 -10.79 4.85 -9.05
CA ASP A 122 -10.96 5.28 -10.44
C ASP A 122 -10.23 4.33 -11.41
N HIS A 123 -10.71 4.22 -12.65
CA HIS A 123 -10.12 3.33 -13.66
C HIS A 123 -8.61 3.55 -13.91
N THR A 124 -8.10 4.74 -13.63
CA THR A 124 -6.69 5.11 -13.79
C THR A 124 -5.92 5.24 -12.48
N GLN A 125 -6.57 4.98 -11.35
CA GLN A 125 -6.00 5.08 -10.00
C GLN A 125 -5.40 3.75 -9.57
N PHE A 126 -4.17 3.80 -9.04
CA PHE A 126 -3.56 2.70 -8.30
C PHE A 126 -3.47 3.09 -6.82
N ASP A 127 -4.11 2.33 -5.95
CA ASP A 127 -4.03 2.56 -4.52
C ASP A 127 -2.83 1.82 -3.94
N LEU A 128 -1.75 2.56 -3.64
CA LEU A 128 -0.52 1.96 -3.16
C LEU A 128 -0.71 1.45 -1.74
N LEU A 129 -0.33 0.19 -1.51
CA LEU A 129 -0.34 -0.41 -0.18
C LEU A 129 0.81 0.18 0.65
N ILE A 130 0.49 1.06 1.59
CA ILE A 130 1.44 1.82 2.41
C ILE A 130 0.98 1.83 3.87
N PRO A 131 1.73 1.22 4.81
CA PRO A 131 1.38 1.24 6.23
C PRO A 131 1.18 2.68 6.74
N GLY A 132 0.02 2.95 7.34
CA GLY A 132 -0.36 4.30 7.78
C GLY A 132 -0.86 5.22 6.66
N GLY A 133 -1.11 4.71 5.45
CA GLY A 133 -1.69 5.43 4.32
C GLY A 133 -3.17 5.80 4.49
N GLY A 134 -3.85 5.20 5.47
CA GLY A 134 -5.27 5.38 5.73
C GLY A 134 -6.01 4.06 5.53
N VAL A 135 -6.94 3.76 6.41
CA VAL A 135 -7.72 2.50 6.35
C VAL A 135 -8.85 2.57 5.32
N GLY A 136 -9.25 3.78 4.91
CA GLY A 136 -10.32 3.97 3.95
C GLY A 136 -11.66 3.48 4.50
N LYS A 137 -12.43 2.76 3.67
CA LYS A 137 -13.78 2.30 4.02
C LYS A 137 -13.80 1.23 5.12
N PHE A 138 -12.79 0.38 5.16
CA PHE A 138 -12.71 -0.75 6.09
C PHE A 138 -11.62 -0.51 7.14
N ASN A 139 -11.61 -1.26 8.25
CA ASN A 139 -10.63 -1.07 9.30
C ASN A 139 -10.45 -2.34 10.14
N ALA A 140 -9.58 -3.24 9.70
CA ALA A 140 -9.07 -4.32 10.54
C ALA A 140 -7.81 -3.90 11.32
N CYS A 141 -7.17 -2.78 10.96
CA CYS A 141 -5.93 -2.33 11.60
C CYS A 141 -6.08 -1.95 13.06
N SER A 142 -7.22 -1.37 13.44
CA SER A 142 -7.49 -1.06 14.85
C SER A 142 -7.39 -2.30 15.74
N GLN A 143 -7.87 -3.44 15.23
CA GLN A 143 -7.73 -4.74 15.86
C GLN A 143 -6.32 -5.30 15.71
N GLN A 144 -5.79 -5.40 14.48
CA GLN A 144 -4.50 -6.06 14.22
C GLN A 144 -3.36 -5.40 14.98
N TRP A 145 -3.29 -4.07 14.90
CA TRP A 145 -2.22 -3.30 15.53
C TRP A 145 -2.54 -2.92 16.96
N GLY A 146 -3.76 -3.16 17.45
CA GLY A 146 -4.20 -2.80 18.79
C GLY A 146 -3.98 -1.32 19.10
N THR A 147 -4.42 -0.44 18.19
CA THR A 147 -4.28 1.02 18.31
C THR A 147 -5.48 1.74 17.70
N SER A 148 -5.84 2.89 18.26
CA SER A 148 -6.80 3.82 17.64
C SER A 148 -6.11 4.93 16.84
N ASP A 149 -4.80 5.11 16.97
CA ASP A 149 -4.05 6.12 16.21
C ASP A 149 -3.70 5.60 14.82
N LEU A 150 -4.65 5.72 13.89
CA LEU A 150 -4.51 5.33 12.49
C LEU A 150 -4.38 6.53 11.54
N GLY A 151 -4.34 7.75 12.10
CA GLY A 151 -4.45 8.99 11.35
C GLY A 151 -5.87 9.24 10.82
N GLN A 152 -5.98 10.06 9.78
CA GLN A 152 -7.25 10.30 9.09
C GLN A 152 -7.71 9.03 8.37
N GLN A 153 -9.02 8.80 8.33
CA GLN A 153 -9.61 7.64 7.65
C GLN A 153 -9.08 7.50 6.21
N TYR A 154 -9.08 8.61 5.46
CA TYR A 154 -8.50 8.70 4.12
C TYR A 154 -7.22 9.55 4.18
N GLY A 155 -6.12 9.02 3.66
CA GLY A 155 -4.81 9.68 3.62
C GLY A 155 -3.97 9.52 4.91
N GLY A 156 -4.52 8.89 5.95
CA GLY A 156 -3.78 8.32 7.07
C GLY A 156 -2.95 9.33 7.85
N PHE A 157 -1.73 8.92 8.21
CA PHE A 157 -0.80 9.75 8.98
C PHE A 157 -0.46 11.05 8.25
N LEU A 158 -0.25 11.02 6.93
CA LEU A 158 0.11 12.23 6.19
C LEU A 158 -1.01 13.27 6.23
N ALA A 159 -2.27 12.85 6.03
CA ALA A 159 -3.40 13.77 6.09
C ALA A 159 -3.56 14.36 7.50
N SER A 160 -3.42 13.56 8.57
CA SER A 160 -3.40 14.08 9.94
C SER A 160 -2.26 15.08 10.17
N CYS A 161 -1.06 14.78 9.68
CA CYS A 161 0.11 15.62 9.88
C CYS A 161 0.02 16.95 9.10
N LYS A 162 -0.47 16.93 7.85
CA LYS A 162 -0.69 18.14 7.06
C LYS A 162 -1.76 19.06 7.67
N GLN A 163 -2.77 18.50 8.35
CA GLN A 163 -3.75 19.31 9.11
C GLN A 163 -3.12 20.01 10.31
N GLN A 164 -2.12 19.40 10.95
CA GLN A 164 -1.39 20.01 12.07
C GLN A 164 -0.40 21.07 11.60
N ASN A 165 0.36 20.76 10.54
CA ASN A 165 1.28 21.68 9.91
C ASN A 165 1.41 21.35 8.41
N PRO A 166 1.02 22.26 7.51
CA PRO A 166 1.07 22.02 6.07
C PRO A 166 2.49 22.08 5.49
N ASP A 167 3.50 22.50 6.25
CA ASP A 167 4.90 22.43 5.81
C ASP A 167 5.33 20.99 5.53
N HIS A 168 5.93 20.76 4.35
CA HIS A 168 6.26 19.41 3.87
C HIS A 168 7.21 18.67 4.80
N ASN A 169 8.25 19.35 5.29
CA ASN A 169 9.26 18.71 6.15
C ASN A 169 8.71 18.47 7.56
N ALA A 170 7.91 19.39 8.09
CA ALA A 170 7.20 19.19 9.34
C ALA A 170 6.20 18.02 9.26
N ALA A 171 5.45 17.92 8.16
CA ALA A 171 4.53 16.81 7.91
C ALA A 171 5.28 15.47 7.84
N LYS A 172 6.40 15.41 7.10
CA LYS A 172 7.27 14.22 7.06
C LYS A 172 7.75 13.78 8.44
N ASN A 173 8.25 14.70 9.24
CA ASN A 173 8.72 14.41 10.60
C ASN A 173 7.57 13.92 11.49
N CYS A 174 6.39 14.52 11.37
CA CYS A 174 5.19 14.07 12.06
C CYS A 174 4.79 12.65 11.64
N VAL A 175 4.80 12.33 10.34
CA VAL A 175 4.49 10.97 9.86
C VAL A 175 5.49 9.96 10.44
N LEU A 176 6.79 10.26 10.38
CA LEU A 176 7.81 9.36 10.91
C LEU A 176 7.63 9.10 12.42
N ASN A 177 7.29 10.13 13.19
CA ASN A 177 7.01 9.97 14.62
C ASN A 177 5.79 9.07 14.87
N ARG A 178 4.74 9.19 14.05
CA ARG A 178 3.57 8.30 14.11
C ARG A 178 3.91 6.86 13.71
N CYS A 179 4.72 6.67 12.66
CA CYS A 179 5.23 5.34 12.29
C CYS A 179 5.92 4.67 13.48
N ARG A 180 6.82 5.38 14.17
CA ARG A 180 7.53 4.85 15.35
C ARG A 180 6.57 4.52 16.51
N ALA A 181 5.63 5.42 16.80
CA ALA A 181 4.67 5.23 17.88
C ALA A 181 3.78 3.99 17.65
N VAL A 182 3.32 3.76 16.42
CA VAL A 182 2.39 2.68 16.10
C VAL A 182 3.10 1.36 15.81
N PHE A 183 4.23 1.38 15.09
CA PHE A 183 4.88 0.17 14.59
C PHE A 183 6.14 -0.22 15.36
N GLU A 184 7.07 0.72 15.58
CA GLU A 184 8.35 0.43 16.25
C GLU A 184 8.14 -0.01 17.70
N SER A 185 7.24 0.67 18.42
CA SER A 185 6.93 0.36 19.83
C SER A 185 6.38 -1.06 20.06
N LYS A 186 5.84 -1.68 19.02
CA LYS A 186 5.21 -3.01 19.03
C LYS A 186 6.03 -4.09 18.33
N GLY A 187 7.21 -3.74 17.80
CA GLY A 187 8.05 -4.67 17.06
C GLY A 187 7.52 -5.04 15.66
N PHE A 188 6.65 -4.21 15.07
CA PHE A 188 6.17 -4.42 13.70
C PHE A 188 7.20 -3.90 12.68
N THR A 189 8.32 -4.60 12.55
CA THR A 189 9.48 -4.16 11.76
C THR A 189 9.13 -3.88 10.29
N GLU A 190 8.40 -4.79 9.62
CA GLU A 190 8.06 -4.61 8.20
C GLU A 190 7.12 -3.42 7.97
N LEU A 191 6.13 -3.22 8.86
CA LEU A 191 5.25 -2.04 8.80
C LEU A 191 6.02 -0.74 9.06
N MET A 192 6.94 -0.75 10.04
CA MET A 192 7.80 0.39 10.32
C MET A 192 8.68 0.73 9.12
N ASP A 193 9.24 -0.28 8.46
CA ASP A 193 10.08 -0.13 7.28
C ASP A 193 9.29 0.42 6.08
N GLY A 194 8.07 -0.07 5.83
CA GLY A 194 7.18 0.48 4.81
C GLY A 194 6.73 1.92 5.10
N CYS A 195 6.41 2.23 6.36
CA CYS A 195 6.04 3.58 6.77
C CYS A 195 7.22 4.56 6.65
N ARG A 196 8.44 4.10 6.97
CA ARG A 196 9.67 4.86 6.76
C ARG A 196 9.98 5.05 5.27
N TRP A 197 9.81 4.01 4.45
CA TRP A 197 9.93 4.10 2.99
C TRP A 197 9.04 5.21 2.42
N PHE A 198 7.82 5.35 2.94
CA PHE A 198 6.89 6.39 2.50
C PHE A 198 7.44 7.80 2.79
N VAL A 199 8.08 8.00 3.94
CA VAL A 199 8.66 9.30 4.31
C VAL A 199 9.97 9.57 3.55
N GLU A 200 10.82 8.56 3.38
CA GLU A 200 12.19 8.73 2.90
C GLU A 200 12.29 8.60 1.38
N TRP A 201 11.88 7.45 0.82
CA TRP A 201 12.00 7.18 -0.60
C TRP A 201 10.86 7.82 -1.40
N PHE A 202 9.63 7.66 -0.91
CA PHE A 202 8.42 8.22 -1.53
C PHE A 202 8.24 9.72 -1.18
N ASN A 203 9.08 10.24 -0.28
CA ASN A 203 9.13 11.62 0.15
C ASN A 203 7.77 12.22 0.60
N ALA A 204 6.90 11.38 1.18
CA ALA A 204 5.53 11.73 1.55
C ALA A 204 4.75 12.40 0.40
N ALA A 205 4.95 11.95 -0.84
CA ALA A 205 4.22 12.43 -2.00
C ALA A 205 2.71 12.23 -1.83
N ASP A 206 1.96 13.28 -2.14
CA ASP A 206 0.51 13.30 -1.97
C ASP A 206 -0.19 13.14 -3.30
N ASN A 207 -0.58 11.89 -3.54
CA ASN A 207 -1.25 11.41 -4.73
C ASN A 207 -0.51 11.75 -6.04
N PRO A 208 0.73 11.25 -6.25
CA PRO A 208 1.52 11.56 -7.43
C PRO A 208 0.92 10.95 -8.71
N ASN A 209 1.02 11.69 -9.82
CA ASN A 209 0.74 11.16 -11.16
C ASN A 209 1.91 10.29 -11.65
N PHE A 210 1.59 9.31 -12.50
CA PHE A 210 2.57 8.44 -13.14
C PHE A 210 2.15 8.05 -14.55
N VAL A 211 3.11 7.54 -15.32
CA VAL A 211 2.85 6.72 -16.50
C VAL A 211 3.13 5.27 -16.17
N TYR A 212 2.37 4.34 -16.74
CA TYR A 212 2.53 2.92 -16.46
C TYR A 212 2.39 2.03 -17.68
N LYS A 213 2.98 0.84 -17.58
CA LYS A 213 2.84 -0.29 -18.50
C LYS A 213 2.79 -1.59 -17.72
N GLU A 214 2.04 -2.56 -18.22
CA GLU A 214 2.07 -3.94 -17.71
C GLU A 214 3.43 -4.57 -18.03
N ILE A 215 3.94 -5.41 -17.13
CA ILE A 215 5.20 -6.13 -17.24
C ILE A 215 5.05 -7.55 -16.70
N GLU A 216 6.00 -8.42 -17.03
CA GLU A 216 6.15 -9.68 -16.29
C GLU A 216 6.48 -9.38 -14.83
N CYS A 217 5.92 -10.18 -13.92
CA CYS A 217 6.14 -9.99 -12.50
C CYS A 217 7.59 -10.31 -12.10
N PRO A 218 8.30 -9.37 -11.48
CA PRO A 218 9.57 -9.64 -10.82
C PRO A 218 9.41 -10.69 -9.70
N GLU A 219 10.41 -11.55 -9.57
CA GLU A 219 10.39 -12.65 -8.60
C GLU A 219 10.33 -12.12 -7.16
N GLU A 220 10.88 -10.94 -6.88
CA GLU A 220 10.84 -10.32 -5.55
C GLU A 220 9.42 -9.96 -5.09
N LEU A 221 8.51 -9.63 -6.02
CA LEU A 221 7.09 -9.43 -5.71
C LEU A 221 6.39 -10.77 -5.49
N ILE A 222 6.66 -11.73 -6.37
CA ILE A 222 6.04 -13.08 -6.32
C ILE A 222 6.40 -13.78 -5.00
N GLN A 223 7.67 -13.74 -4.59
CA GLN A 223 8.14 -14.42 -3.37
C GLN A 223 7.47 -13.90 -2.10
N ARG A 224 7.13 -12.60 -2.06
CA ARG A 224 6.50 -11.98 -0.90
C ARG A 224 4.98 -12.14 -0.91
N SER A 225 4.33 -12.07 -2.08
CA SER A 225 2.87 -12.28 -2.17
C SER A 225 2.49 -13.77 -2.17
N GLY A 226 3.38 -14.65 -2.62
CA GLY A 226 3.07 -16.04 -2.92
C GLY A 226 2.30 -16.23 -4.23
N MET A 227 2.03 -15.15 -4.99
CA MET A 227 1.18 -15.19 -6.17
C MET A 227 1.98 -15.04 -7.45
N ARG A 228 1.83 -16.02 -8.34
CA ARG A 228 2.28 -15.96 -9.74
C ARG A 228 1.07 -16.04 -10.66
N ARG A 229 1.08 -15.21 -11.72
CA ARG A 229 0.10 -15.23 -12.79
C ARG A 229 0.67 -15.92 -14.03
#